data_AF-A0A4S2M7I0-F1
#
_entry.id   AF-A0A4S2M7I0-F1
#
_cell.length_a   1.000
_cell.length_b   1.000
_cell.length_c   1.000
_cell.angle_alpha   90.00
_cell.angle_beta   90.00
_cell.angle_gamma   90.00
#
_symmetry.space_group_name_H-M   'P 1'
#
loop_
_entity.id
_entity.type
_entity.pdbx_description
1 polymer ?
#
loop_
_entity_poly.entity_id
_entity_poly.type
_entity_poly.pdbx_seq_one_letter_code
_entity_poly.pdbx_strand_id
1 'polypeptide(L)'
;MPVILVEYAIGRFTKNSPLLSYRKFMGNYFVWLGGWIVVTAFFISAYYSVIIGWCIYYFFISIAFKELPTTERAGMEIFDQFSLQPQWPVTCQIAAIVLTGAFLFGGVKWIERANLVLVPLLLLILIFTFGWSLTRPYSEVGIKFLFTPTWESFTQPSLWIAAASQNAFDTGAGLSVLLTYATYMGRSASITKYSLFIPMMNNLVSLYASITIFSTVFSTLIGEDGAMTRSAILQIMQKSGPGSTGLTFTWIPVLFSNFGTLGRVLCALFFLCLIFAGLSSLLANIQVYVLAAKEIGVPHRIAVTSSLLACFAVGLPSAIKLEVLENQDNTWGYALIVSGLILAILVVAYNPLRFLRVIINGFGMSDWTVPVIWVAIITVIVPGICVFLIVWWIYDYIRDTEHWYEVTWTSATSTLIEWLVVLTAIVIINLVVLRVKRDLYVKTKRFGADPHDPETYTKEPVVVGDKIWVAEDSNCSVRTL
;
A
#
# COMPACT_ATOMS: atom_id res chain seq x y z
N MET A 1 -6.57 -8.90 -7.99
CA MET A 1 -7.88 -9.54 -7.70
C MET A 1 -7.76 -10.93 -7.05
N PRO A 2 -7.12 -11.97 -7.63
CA PRO A 2 -7.10 -13.31 -6.99
C PRO A 2 -6.45 -13.32 -5.61
N VAL A 3 -5.31 -12.64 -5.45
CA VAL A 3 -4.61 -12.46 -4.17
C VAL A 3 -5.47 -11.70 -3.15
N ILE A 4 -6.16 -10.65 -3.59
CA ILE A 4 -7.07 -9.86 -2.76
C ILE A 4 -8.21 -10.73 -2.20
N LEU A 5 -8.76 -11.62 -3.03
CA LEU A 5 -9.77 -12.58 -2.58
C LEU A 5 -9.21 -13.53 -1.51
N VAL A 6 -7.95 -13.99 -1.66
CA VAL A 6 -7.26 -14.79 -0.63
C VAL A 6 -7.17 -14.01 0.69
N GLU A 7 -6.74 -12.75 0.64
CA GLU A 7 -6.63 -11.90 1.82
C GLU A 7 -7.98 -11.73 2.54
N TYR A 8 -9.03 -11.35 1.81
CA TYR A 8 -10.38 -11.24 2.38
C TYR A 8 -10.87 -12.57 2.96
N ALA A 9 -10.65 -13.68 2.24
CA ALA A 9 -11.07 -15.00 2.67
C ALA A 9 -10.36 -15.41 3.98
N ILE A 10 -9.03 -15.29 4.04
CA ILE A 10 -8.24 -15.64 5.22
C ILE A 10 -8.63 -14.77 6.41
N GLY A 11 -8.71 -13.45 6.23
CA GLY A 11 -9.00 -12.54 7.33
C GLY A 11 -10.41 -12.71 7.88
N ARG A 12 -11.42 -12.84 7.00
CA ARG A 12 -12.81 -13.10 7.38
C ARG A 12 -12.95 -14.44 8.12
N PHE A 13 -12.30 -15.48 7.61
CA PHE A 13 -12.40 -16.83 8.15
C PHE A 13 -11.66 -16.99 9.49
N THR A 14 -10.39 -16.59 9.53
CA THR A 14 -9.54 -16.80 10.72
C THR A 14 -9.73 -15.77 11.81
N LYS A 15 -10.20 -14.56 11.49
CA LYS A 15 -10.32 -13.42 12.43
C LYS A 15 -9.00 -13.00 13.07
N ASN A 16 -7.90 -13.35 12.42
CA ASN A 16 -6.55 -13.19 12.93
C ASN A 16 -5.69 -12.33 12.01
N SER A 17 -4.62 -11.75 12.56
CA SER A 17 -3.55 -11.12 11.79
C SER A 17 -2.81 -12.17 10.94
N PRO A 18 -2.03 -11.75 9.93
CA PRO A 18 -1.26 -12.68 9.10
C PRO A 18 -0.45 -13.68 9.91
N LEU A 19 0.21 -13.24 11.01
CA LEU A 19 1.00 -14.10 11.87
C LEU A 19 0.21 -15.33 12.36
N LEU A 20 -0.96 -15.10 12.95
CA LEU A 20 -1.78 -16.16 13.53
C LEU A 20 -2.61 -16.91 12.46
N SER A 21 -2.95 -16.28 11.35
CA SER A 21 -3.58 -16.97 10.22
C SER A 21 -2.66 -18.06 9.66
N TYR A 22 -1.38 -17.75 9.40
CA TYR A 22 -0.41 -18.74 8.93
C TYR A 22 -0.23 -19.87 9.93
N ARG A 23 -0.26 -19.55 11.24
CA ARG A 23 -0.24 -20.55 12.29
C ARG A 23 -1.41 -21.53 12.20
N LYS A 24 -2.63 -21.03 11.98
CA LYS A 24 -3.84 -21.88 11.88
C LYS A 24 -3.80 -22.78 10.65
N PHE A 25 -3.36 -22.26 9.50
CA PHE A 25 -3.31 -23.02 8.27
C PHE A 25 -2.17 -24.03 8.23
N MET A 26 -0.97 -23.63 8.66
CA MET A 26 0.28 -24.37 8.42
C MET A 26 0.98 -24.83 9.71
N GLY A 27 0.55 -24.37 10.88
CA GLY A 27 1.16 -24.71 12.17
C GLY A 27 2.25 -23.73 12.64
N ASN A 28 2.76 -23.95 13.85
CA ASN A 28 3.65 -23.00 14.53
C ASN A 28 5.02 -22.82 13.83
N TYR A 29 5.48 -23.80 13.05
CA TYR A 29 6.76 -23.71 12.33
C TYR A 29 6.76 -22.68 11.20
N PHE A 30 5.59 -22.31 10.68
CA PHE A 30 5.45 -21.45 9.50
C PHE A 30 4.93 -20.04 9.82
N VAL A 31 4.89 -19.65 11.10
CA VAL A 31 4.44 -18.31 11.53
C VAL A 31 5.31 -17.19 10.94
N TRP A 32 6.58 -17.47 10.67
CA TRP A 32 7.51 -16.52 10.04
C TRP A 32 7.06 -16.07 8.64
N LEU A 33 6.27 -16.87 7.90
CA LEU A 33 5.69 -16.47 6.61
C LEU A 33 4.72 -15.31 6.77
N GLY A 34 3.83 -15.38 7.79
CA GLY A 34 2.99 -14.25 8.16
C GLY A 34 3.80 -13.08 8.73
N GLY A 35 4.91 -13.37 9.42
CA GLY A 35 5.88 -12.38 9.89
C GLY A 35 6.52 -11.57 8.77
N TRP A 36 6.90 -12.21 7.65
CA TRP A 36 7.43 -11.53 6.48
C TRP A 36 6.46 -10.46 5.95
N ILE A 37 5.17 -10.80 5.82
CA ILE A 37 4.15 -9.88 5.32
C ILE A 37 3.99 -8.68 6.27
N VAL A 38 3.92 -8.95 7.59
CA VAL A 38 3.80 -7.91 8.62
C VAL A 38 5.01 -6.95 8.60
N VAL A 39 6.22 -7.50 8.46
CA VAL A 39 7.44 -6.69 8.41
C VAL A 39 7.56 -5.90 7.11
N THR A 40 7.14 -6.47 5.98
CA THR A 40 7.08 -5.75 4.70
C THR A 40 6.14 -4.54 4.79
N ALA A 41 4.93 -4.73 5.33
CA ALA A 41 3.98 -3.63 5.56
C ALA A 41 4.54 -2.56 6.52
N PHE A 42 5.31 -2.98 7.54
CA PHE A 42 5.98 -2.08 8.47
C PHE A 42 7.04 -1.21 7.78
N PHE A 43 7.97 -1.79 7.03
CA PHE A 43 9.01 -1.00 6.34
C PHE A 43 8.42 -0.08 5.28
N ILE A 44 7.40 -0.53 4.54
CA ILE A 44 6.67 0.33 3.61
C ILE A 44 6.06 1.52 4.33
N SER A 45 5.39 1.30 5.46
CA SER A 45 4.81 2.40 6.24
C SER A 45 5.86 3.42 6.74
N ALA A 46 7.09 2.96 7.00
CA ALA A 46 8.15 3.79 7.56
C ALA A 46 8.61 4.88 6.58
N TYR A 47 9.07 4.51 5.38
CA TYR A 47 9.47 5.51 4.38
C TYR A 47 8.26 6.23 3.77
N TYR A 48 7.10 5.57 3.64
CA TYR A 48 5.89 6.19 3.10
C TYR A 48 5.39 7.35 3.96
N SER A 49 5.58 7.27 5.28
CA SER A 49 5.28 8.39 6.19
C SER A 49 6.06 9.67 5.86
N VAL A 50 7.25 9.55 5.28
CA VAL A 50 8.08 10.67 4.84
C VAL A 50 7.48 11.34 3.61
N ILE A 51 7.01 10.56 2.63
CA ILE A 51 6.34 11.06 1.41
C ILE A 51 5.05 11.82 1.77
N ILE A 52 4.27 11.32 2.73
CA ILE A 52 3.11 12.06 3.25
C ILE A 52 3.55 13.39 3.87
N GLY A 53 4.68 13.40 4.58
CA GLY A 53 5.31 14.62 5.07
C GLY A 53 5.61 15.63 3.96
N TRP A 54 6.11 15.16 2.81
CA TRP A 54 6.34 16.02 1.64
C TRP A 54 5.03 16.64 1.16
N CYS A 55 3.96 15.85 1.05
CA CYS A 55 2.65 16.38 0.68
C CYS A 55 2.12 17.43 1.69
N ILE A 56 2.34 17.23 2.99
CA ILE A 56 2.00 18.22 4.04
C ILE A 56 2.77 19.52 3.84
N TYR A 57 4.07 19.43 3.57
CA TYR A 57 4.90 20.61 3.28
C TYR A 57 4.38 21.37 2.05
N TYR A 58 4.10 20.66 0.96
CA TYR A 58 3.63 21.28 -0.27
C TYR A 58 2.21 21.85 -0.18
N PHE A 59 1.35 21.25 0.64
CA PHE A 59 0.07 21.84 1.01
C PHE A 59 0.27 23.16 1.76
N PHE A 60 1.20 23.19 2.73
CA PHE A 60 1.53 24.39 3.48
C PHE A 60 2.07 25.51 2.57
N ILE A 61 3.06 25.24 1.71
CA ILE A 61 3.61 26.28 0.84
C ILE A 61 2.56 26.80 -0.16
N SER A 62 1.66 25.95 -0.66
CA SER A 62 0.60 26.35 -1.60
C SER A 62 -0.32 27.42 -0.99
N ILE A 63 -0.52 27.37 0.32
CA ILE A 63 -1.33 28.33 1.08
C ILE A 63 -0.49 29.52 1.53
N ALA A 64 0.70 29.26 2.09
CA ALA A 64 1.54 30.26 2.73
C ALA A 64 2.24 31.21 1.73
N PHE A 65 2.68 30.70 0.58
CA PHE A 65 3.39 31.52 -0.40
C PHE A 65 2.40 32.42 -1.14
N LYS A 66 2.81 33.65 -1.43
CA LYS A 66 1.99 34.61 -2.18
C LYS A 66 1.83 34.17 -3.64
N GLU A 67 2.87 33.57 -4.21
CA GLU A 67 2.98 33.12 -5.60
C GLU A 67 3.63 31.73 -5.65
N LEU A 68 3.21 30.90 -6.60
CA LEU A 68 3.79 29.59 -6.87
C LEU A 68 5.07 29.73 -7.71
N PRO A 69 6.02 28.75 -7.66
CA PRO A 69 7.19 28.79 -8.53
C PRO A 69 6.76 28.80 -10.00
N THR A 70 7.38 29.63 -10.83
CA THR A 70 6.99 29.78 -12.25
C THR A 70 7.92 29.08 -13.23
N THR A 71 9.01 28.49 -12.75
CA THR A 71 10.00 27.80 -13.58
C THR A 71 10.39 26.47 -12.95
N GLU A 72 10.78 25.48 -13.78
CA GLU A 72 11.30 24.19 -13.31
C GLU A 72 12.41 24.38 -12.27
N ARG A 73 13.36 25.28 -12.54
CA ARG A 73 14.46 25.58 -11.62
C ARG A 73 13.98 26.09 -10.25
N ALA A 74 12.99 26.97 -10.23
CA ALA A 74 12.42 27.45 -8.98
C ALA A 74 11.66 26.34 -8.23
N GLY A 75 10.96 25.45 -8.96
CA GLY A 75 10.32 24.28 -8.38
C GLY A 75 11.32 23.28 -7.79
N MET A 76 12.44 23.04 -8.49
CA MET A 76 13.53 22.19 -8.00
C MET A 76 14.19 22.79 -6.77
N GLU A 77 14.45 24.10 -6.79
CA GLU A 77 15.07 24.78 -5.65
C GLU A 77 14.21 24.69 -4.37
N ILE A 78 12.88 24.77 -4.48
CA ILE A 78 11.98 24.54 -3.33
C ILE A 78 12.14 23.11 -2.79
N PHE A 79 12.15 22.11 -3.69
CA PHE A 79 12.31 20.72 -3.28
C PHE A 79 13.69 20.46 -2.67
N ASP A 80 14.75 21.01 -3.24
CA ASP A 80 16.12 20.86 -2.76
C ASP A 80 16.30 21.54 -1.39
N GLN A 81 15.76 22.75 -1.21
CA GLN A 81 15.79 23.43 0.08
C GLN A 81 15.05 22.64 1.16
N PHE A 82 13.95 21.98 0.80
CA PHE A 82 13.21 21.11 1.70
C PHE A 82 13.96 19.80 2.00
N SER A 83 14.40 19.08 0.98
CA SER A 83 14.97 17.72 1.10
C SER A 83 16.39 17.71 1.65
N LEU A 84 17.21 18.73 1.32
CA LEU A 84 18.59 18.84 1.80
C LEU A 84 18.69 19.38 3.23
N GLN A 85 17.61 19.90 3.80
CA GLN A 85 17.56 20.38 5.18
C GLN A 85 16.79 19.38 6.05
N PRO A 86 17.48 18.49 6.81
CA PRO A 86 16.81 17.38 7.52
C PRO A 86 15.71 17.82 8.49
N GLN A 87 15.74 19.06 8.96
CA GLN A 87 14.75 19.62 9.88
C GLN A 87 13.33 19.59 9.28
N TRP A 88 13.18 19.92 7.99
CA TRP A 88 11.87 20.03 7.36
C TRP A 88 11.23 18.65 7.10
N PRO A 89 11.88 17.69 6.42
CA PRO A 89 11.30 16.37 6.18
C PRO A 89 11.01 15.63 7.48
N VAL A 90 11.88 15.74 8.48
CA VAL A 90 11.68 15.12 9.80
C VAL A 90 10.47 15.73 10.52
N THR A 91 10.34 17.05 10.54
CA THR A 91 9.18 17.72 11.16
C THR A 91 7.88 17.33 10.47
N CYS A 92 7.89 17.27 9.14
CA CYS A 92 6.73 16.87 8.36
C CYS A 92 6.39 15.38 8.52
N GLN A 93 7.39 14.50 8.67
CA GLN A 93 7.18 13.09 9.02
C GLN A 93 6.54 12.96 10.40
N ILE A 94 7.00 13.72 11.40
CA ILE A 94 6.38 13.77 12.73
C ILE A 94 4.92 14.20 12.60
N ALA A 95 4.63 15.23 11.81
CA ALA A 95 3.25 15.67 11.58
C ALA A 95 2.39 14.54 10.96
N ALA A 96 2.89 13.84 9.94
CA ALA A 96 2.18 12.72 9.32
C ALA A 96 1.89 11.59 10.33
N ILE A 97 2.86 11.24 11.17
CA ILE A 97 2.72 10.18 12.19
C ILE A 97 1.77 10.60 13.30
N VAL A 98 1.83 11.85 13.77
CA VAL A 98 0.91 12.38 14.79
C VAL A 98 -0.53 12.38 14.27
N LEU A 99 -0.75 12.84 13.04
CA LEU A 99 -2.08 12.82 12.41
C LEU A 99 -2.60 11.39 12.26
N THR A 100 -1.75 10.45 11.84
CA THR A 100 -2.11 9.03 11.73
C THR A 100 -2.44 8.43 13.10
N GLY A 101 -1.62 8.74 14.11
CA GLY A 101 -1.81 8.27 15.48
C GLY A 101 -3.12 8.74 16.09
N ALA A 102 -3.55 9.97 15.79
CA ALA A 102 -4.81 10.53 16.28
C ALA A 102 -6.01 9.62 15.97
N PHE A 103 -6.05 8.99 14.80
CA PHE A 103 -7.11 8.06 14.43
C PHE A 103 -6.89 6.63 14.96
N LEU A 104 -5.64 6.15 15.00
CA LEU A 104 -5.34 4.77 15.45
C LEU A 104 -5.64 4.53 16.94
N PHE A 105 -5.51 5.55 17.79
CA PHE A 105 -5.77 5.39 19.22
C PHE A 105 -7.21 4.99 19.54
N GLY A 106 -8.18 5.40 18.71
CA GLY A 106 -9.58 5.00 18.86
C GLY A 106 -9.98 3.73 18.12
N GLY A 107 -9.00 2.96 17.63
CA GLY A 107 -9.24 1.67 17.01
C GLY A 107 -9.93 1.78 15.65
N VAL A 108 -10.57 0.69 15.23
CA VAL A 108 -11.12 0.60 13.87
C VAL A 108 -12.26 1.57 13.66
N LYS A 109 -13.02 1.89 14.72
CA LYS A 109 -14.12 2.86 14.63
C LYS A 109 -13.66 4.26 14.23
N TRP A 110 -12.52 4.72 14.75
CA TRP A 110 -12.00 6.05 14.42
C TRP A 110 -11.36 6.05 13.03
N ILE A 111 -10.70 4.95 12.65
CA ILE A 111 -10.20 4.75 11.28
C ILE A 111 -11.35 4.77 10.28
N GLU A 112 -12.45 4.08 10.57
CA GLU A 112 -13.66 4.06 9.74
C GLU A 112 -14.25 5.48 9.62
N ARG A 113 -14.45 6.17 10.74
CA ARG A 113 -14.94 7.57 10.73
C ARG A 113 -14.04 8.51 9.95
N ALA A 114 -12.73 8.35 10.08
CA ALA A 114 -11.77 9.13 9.30
C ALA A 114 -11.94 8.85 7.80
N ASN A 115 -11.97 7.59 7.39
CA ASN A 115 -12.10 7.21 5.98
C ASN A 115 -13.48 7.56 5.37
N LEU A 116 -14.54 7.58 6.17
CA LEU A 116 -15.86 8.09 5.76
C LEU A 116 -15.85 9.58 5.42
N VAL A 117 -14.83 10.32 5.83
CA VAL A 117 -14.64 11.75 5.49
C VAL A 117 -13.53 11.92 4.45
N LEU A 118 -12.36 11.33 4.69
CA LEU A 118 -11.16 11.47 3.84
C LEU A 118 -11.43 11.00 2.41
N VAL A 119 -12.02 9.80 2.23
CA VAL A 119 -12.20 9.20 0.90
C VAL A 119 -13.24 9.97 0.06
N PRO A 120 -14.43 10.33 0.58
CA PRO A 120 -15.38 11.15 -0.18
C PRO A 120 -14.84 12.54 -0.51
N LEU A 121 -14.10 13.19 0.41
CA LEU A 121 -13.47 14.49 0.13
C LEU A 121 -12.40 14.37 -0.95
N LEU A 122 -11.56 13.34 -0.89
CA LEU A 122 -10.60 13.02 -1.95
C LEU A 122 -11.30 12.86 -3.30
N LEU A 123 -12.40 12.10 -3.36
CA LEU A 123 -13.13 11.88 -4.59
C LEU A 123 -13.77 13.18 -5.12
N LEU A 124 -14.30 14.02 -4.23
CA LEU A 124 -14.86 15.33 -4.61
C LEU A 124 -13.79 16.23 -5.21
N ILE A 125 -12.62 16.31 -4.59
CA ILE A 125 -11.49 17.09 -5.09
C ILE A 125 -11.04 16.55 -6.45
N LEU A 126 -10.94 15.22 -6.58
CA LEU A 126 -10.55 14.58 -7.84
C LEU A 126 -11.55 14.86 -8.97
N ILE A 127 -12.86 14.70 -8.72
CA ILE A 127 -13.90 14.95 -9.73
C ILE A 127 -13.90 16.43 -10.12
N PHE A 128 -13.75 17.34 -9.16
CA PHE A 128 -13.66 18.78 -9.42
C PHE A 128 -12.45 19.12 -10.29
N THR A 129 -11.25 18.66 -9.90
CA THR A 129 -10.00 18.91 -10.64
C THR A 129 -10.01 18.24 -12.02
N PHE A 130 -10.58 17.04 -12.13
CA PHE A 130 -10.83 16.37 -13.40
C PHE A 130 -11.72 17.22 -14.31
N GLY A 131 -12.91 17.62 -13.86
CA GLY A 131 -13.82 18.46 -14.64
C GLY A 131 -13.18 19.77 -15.07
N TRP A 132 -12.44 20.43 -14.17
CA TRP A 132 -11.68 21.63 -14.49
C TRP A 132 -10.61 21.38 -15.56
N SER A 133 -9.85 20.27 -15.45
CA SER A 133 -8.76 19.94 -16.39
C SER A 133 -9.24 19.78 -17.83
N LEU A 134 -10.46 19.26 -18.03
CA LEU A 134 -11.06 19.09 -19.35
C LEU A 134 -11.48 20.42 -20.01
N THR A 135 -11.68 21.48 -19.22
CA THR A 135 -12.02 22.81 -19.76
C THR A 135 -10.79 23.58 -20.22
N ARG A 136 -9.59 23.03 -20.05
CA ARG A 136 -8.34 23.72 -20.37
C ARG A 136 -8.03 23.62 -21.87
N PRO A 137 -7.48 24.69 -22.49
CA PRO A 137 -7.09 24.66 -23.90
C PRO A 137 -6.00 23.60 -24.12
N TYR A 138 -6.06 22.85 -25.22
CA TYR A 138 -5.12 21.76 -25.55
C TYR A 138 -5.21 20.52 -24.63
N SER A 139 -6.18 20.45 -23.72
CA SER A 139 -6.41 19.26 -22.88
C SER A 139 -6.68 18.02 -23.74
N GLU A 140 -7.37 18.19 -24.87
CA GLU A 140 -7.64 17.13 -25.85
C GLU A 140 -6.39 16.51 -26.45
N VAL A 141 -5.27 17.25 -26.50
CA VAL A 141 -3.99 16.75 -26.99
C VAL A 141 -3.39 15.76 -25.99
N GLY A 142 -3.43 16.08 -24.69
CA GLY A 142 -3.00 15.19 -23.62
C GLY A 142 -3.85 13.94 -23.51
N ILE A 143 -5.18 14.08 -23.63
CA ILE A 143 -6.12 12.95 -23.65
C ILE A 143 -5.85 12.04 -24.86
N LYS A 144 -5.70 12.63 -26.05
CA LYS A 144 -5.38 11.88 -27.26
C LYS A 144 -4.05 11.14 -27.10
N PHE A 145 -3.04 11.77 -26.51
CA PHE A 145 -1.78 11.12 -26.22
C PHE A 145 -1.97 9.90 -25.30
N LEU A 146 -2.67 10.06 -24.17
CA LEU A 146 -2.91 8.98 -23.19
C LEU A 146 -3.62 7.76 -23.79
N PHE A 147 -4.57 7.98 -24.70
CA PHE A 147 -5.37 6.90 -25.30
C PHE A 147 -4.91 6.46 -26.69
N THR A 148 -3.79 6.98 -27.22
CA THR A 148 -3.25 6.50 -28.50
C THR A 148 -2.34 5.30 -28.25
N PRO A 149 -2.74 4.07 -28.62
CA PRO A 149 -1.93 2.89 -28.37
C PRO A 149 -0.70 2.85 -29.30
N THR A 150 0.46 2.58 -28.72
CA THR A 150 1.67 2.16 -29.45
C THR A 150 1.72 0.64 -29.45
N TRP A 151 1.20 0.02 -30.51
CA TRP A 151 1.04 -1.44 -30.59
C TRP A 151 2.36 -2.22 -30.44
N GLU A 152 3.47 -1.65 -30.91
CA GLU A 152 4.81 -2.22 -30.75
C GLU A 152 5.21 -2.39 -29.27
N SER A 153 4.69 -1.56 -28.36
CA SER A 153 4.97 -1.67 -26.93
C SER A 153 4.52 -3.01 -26.35
N PHE A 154 3.50 -3.67 -26.92
CA PHE A 154 3.03 -4.98 -26.45
C PHE A 154 4.04 -6.12 -26.69
N THR A 155 5.00 -5.94 -27.60
CA THR A 155 6.07 -6.92 -27.81
C THR A 155 7.19 -6.78 -26.79
N GLN A 156 7.21 -5.69 -26.01
CA GLN A 156 8.25 -5.42 -25.01
C GLN A 156 7.87 -6.06 -23.67
N PRO A 157 8.68 -6.99 -23.13
CA PRO A 157 8.39 -7.61 -21.83
C PRO A 157 8.30 -6.59 -20.68
N SER A 158 9.10 -5.52 -20.74
CA SER A 158 9.13 -4.44 -19.74
C SER A 158 7.75 -3.79 -19.52
N LEU A 159 6.93 -3.65 -20.57
CA LEU A 159 5.58 -3.10 -20.46
C LEU A 159 4.70 -3.95 -19.53
N TRP A 160 4.70 -5.27 -19.74
CA TRP A 160 3.87 -6.20 -18.98
C TRP A 160 4.31 -6.28 -17.51
N ILE A 161 5.62 -6.17 -17.28
CA ILE A 161 6.22 -6.16 -15.95
C ILE A 161 5.84 -4.89 -15.22
N ALA A 162 5.99 -3.72 -15.85
CA ALA A 162 5.57 -2.45 -15.30
C ALA A 162 4.06 -2.46 -14.98
N ALA A 163 3.22 -2.99 -15.87
CA ALA A 163 1.78 -3.09 -15.64
C ALA A 163 1.41 -4.02 -14.47
N ALA A 164 2.06 -5.19 -14.39
CA ALA A 164 1.80 -6.16 -13.32
C ALA A 164 2.28 -5.63 -11.96
N SER A 165 3.48 -5.05 -11.90
CA SER A 165 4.02 -4.42 -10.70
C SER A 165 3.14 -3.24 -10.26
N GLN A 166 2.86 -2.29 -11.16
CA GLN A 166 2.01 -1.12 -10.87
C GLN A 166 0.68 -1.55 -10.26
N ASN A 167 -0.02 -2.51 -10.87
CA ASN A 167 -1.33 -2.94 -10.39
C ASN A 167 -1.26 -3.69 -9.04
N ALA A 168 -0.17 -4.40 -8.75
CA ALA A 168 0.04 -5.05 -7.45
C ALA A 168 0.22 -4.01 -6.33
N PHE A 169 1.05 -2.98 -6.58
CA PHE A 169 1.27 -1.87 -5.66
C PHE A 169 0.06 -0.99 -5.45
N ASP A 170 -0.56 -0.56 -6.55
CA ASP A 170 -1.71 0.36 -6.56
C ASP A 170 -2.87 -0.21 -5.73
N THR A 171 -3.10 -1.53 -5.82
CA THR A 171 -4.17 -2.19 -5.06
C THR A 171 -3.76 -2.66 -3.65
N GLY A 172 -2.48 -2.54 -3.28
CA GLY A 172 -1.95 -3.03 -2.01
C GLY A 172 -2.02 -4.55 -1.82
N ALA A 173 -2.15 -5.31 -2.93
CA ALA A 173 -2.32 -6.74 -2.89
C ALA A 173 -1.06 -7.43 -2.35
N GLY A 174 -1.19 -8.15 -1.23
CA GLY A 174 -0.06 -8.84 -0.60
C GLY A 174 0.45 -8.16 0.67
N LEU A 175 0.05 -6.92 0.97
CA LEU A 175 0.38 -6.24 2.23
C LEU A 175 -0.42 -6.77 3.43
N SER A 176 -1.42 -7.61 3.21
CA SER A 176 -2.37 -8.09 4.21
C SER A 176 -3.16 -6.98 4.92
N VAL A 177 -3.24 -5.80 4.32
CA VAL A 177 -4.15 -4.73 4.73
C VAL A 177 -5.60 -5.20 4.61
N LEU A 178 -5.95 -5.80 3.47
CA LEU A 178 -7.31 -6.29 3.22
C LEU A 178 -7.65 -7.48 4.11
N LEU A 179 -6.67 -8.35 4.39
CA LEU A 179 -6.79 -9.43 5.38
C LEU A 179 -7.10 -8.85 6.77
N THR A 180 -6.34 -7.84 7.18
CA THR A 180 -6.47 -7.18 8.49
C THR A 180 -7.86 -6.57 8.66
N TYR A 181 -8.38 -5.87 7.65
CA TYR A 181 -9.76 -5.36 7.71
C TYR A 181 -10.82 -6.45 7.61
N ALA A 182 -10.56 -7.53 6.85
CA ALA A 182 -11.47 -8.65 6.77
C ALA A 182 -11.68 -9.37 8.11
N THR A 183 -10.74 -9.25 9.06
CA THR A 183 -10.93 -9.75 10.43
C THR A 183 -12.16 -9.14 11.12
N TYR A 184 -12.63 -7.98 10.69
CA TYR A 184 -13.83 -7.34 11.24
C TYR A 184 -15.13 -7.69 10.47
N MET A 185 -15.04 -8.40 9.33
CA MET A 185 -16.20 -8.69 8.46
C MET A 185 -17.03 -9.91 8.90
N GLY A 186 -18.35 -9.80 9.01
CA GLY A 186 -19.22 -10.96 9.26
C GLY A 186 -19.27 -11.97 8.11
N ARG A 187 -19.90 -13.13 8.33
CA ARG A 187 -20.12 -14.16 7.28
C ARG A 187 -21.05 -13.69 6.16
N SER A 188 -21.90 -12.71 6.44
CA SER A 188 -22.78 -12.05 5.48
C SER A 188 -22.06 -11.12 4.51
N ALA A 189 -20.82 -10.72 4.79
CA ALA A 189 -20.07 -9.82 3.92
C ALA A 189 -19.68 -10.52 2.61
N SER A 190 -20.00 -9.88 1.47
CA SER A 190 -19.72 -10.41 0.13
C SER A 190 -18.26 -10.19 -0.31
N ILE A 191 -17.33 -11.02 0.20
CA ILE A 191 -15.90 -10.92 -0.11
C ILE A 191 -15.57 -11.09 -1.60
N THR A 192 -16.32 -11.91 -2.33
CA THR A 192 -16.12 -12.13 -3.76
C THR A 192 -16.40 -10.83 -4.52
N LYS A 193 -17.55 -10.20 -4.24
CA LYS A 193 -17.90 -8.89 -4.83
C LYS A 193 -16.87 -7.82 -4.44
N TYR A 194 -16.48 -7.73 -3.16
CA TYR A 194 -15.50 -6.74 -2.72
C TYR A 194 -14.14 -6.93 -3.40
N SER A 195 -13.68 -8.17 -3.57
CA SER A 195 -12.41 -8.48 -4.25
C SER A 195 -12.39 -8.11 -5.74
N LEU A 196 -13.57 -7.94 -6.36
CA LEU A 196 -13.72 -7.50 -7.74
C LEU A 196 -13.89 -5.97 -7.81
N PHE A 197 -14.88 -5.42 -7.09
CA PHE A 197 -15.25 -4.02 -7.23
C PHE A 197 -14.24 -3.05 -6.65
N ILE A 198 -13.59 -3.36 -5.52
CA ILE A 198 -12.64 -2.43 -4.89
C ILE A 198 -11.43 -2.16 -5.82
N PRO A 199 -10.74 -3.18 -6.37
CA PRO A 199 -9.66 -2.95 -7.34
C PRO A 199 -10.12 -2.26 -8.62
N MET A 200 -11.34 -2.55 -9.10
CA MET A 200 -11.88 -1.87 -10.29
C MET A 200 -12.11 -0.38 -10.03
N MET A 201 -12.65 -0.03 -8.86
CA MET A 201 -12.83 1.37 -8.46
C MET A 201 -11.48 2.07 -8.26
N ASN A 202 -10.49 1.37 -7.71
CA ASN A 202 -9.12 1.87 -7.61
C ASN A 202 -8.58 2.27 -9.00
N ASN A 203 -8.64 1.36 -9.96
CA ASN A 203 -8.15 1.62 -11.31
C ASN A 203 -8.93 2.73 -12.03
N LEU A 204 -10.23 2.88 -11.73
CA LEU A 204 -11.03 3.99 -12.25
C LEU A 204 -10.58 5.34 -11.68
N VAL A 205 -10.25 5.40 -10.39
CA VAL A 205 -9.65 6.59 -9.76
C VAL A 205 -8.28 6.90 -10.40
N SER A 206 -7.43 5.90 -10.61
CA SER A 206 -6.14 6.03 -11.30
C SER A 206 -6.31 6.55 -12.73
N LEU A 207 -7.37 6.15 -13.44
CA LEU A 207 -7.71 6.65 -14.77
C LEU A 207 -8.13 8.13 -14.74
N TYR A 208 -8.99 8.53 -13.80
CA TYR A 208 -9.37 9.94 -13.62
C TYR A 208 -8.18 10.83 -13.26
N ALA A 209 -7.31 10.35 -12.37
CA ALA A 209 -6.07 11.05 -12.03
C ALA A 209 -5.16 11.17 -13.27
N SER A 210 -4.98 10.10 -14.04
CA SER A 210 -4.17 10.12 -15.26
C SER A 210 -4.72 11.15 -16.27
N ILE A 211 -6.02 11.14 -16.55
CA ILE A 211 -6.62 12.12 -17.48
C ILE A 211 -6.42 13.54 -16.97
N THR A 212 -6.63 13.78 -15.67
CA THR A 212 -6.41 15.09 -15.05
C THR A 212 -4.98 15.57 -15.25
N ILE A 213 -3.99 14.72 -14.94
CA ILE A 213 -2.57 15.05 -15.06
C ILE A 213 -2.17 15.30 -16.52
N PHE A 214 -2.50 14.40 -17.44
CA PHE A 214 -2.16 14.56 -18.85
C PHE A 214 -2.83 15.79 -19.47
N SER A 215 -4.09 16.06 -19.13
CA SER A 215 -4.81 17.25 -19.61
C SER A 215 -4.15 18.54 -19.12
N THR A 216 -3.84 18.62 -17.83
CA THR A 216 -3.23 19.82 -17.22
C THR A 216 -1.80 20.03 -17.71
N VAL A 217 -0.96 18.99 -17.74
CA VAL A 217 0.44 19.11 -18.16
C VAL A 217 0.53 19.55 -19.63
N PHE A 218 -0.20 18.89 -20.54
CA PHE A 218 -0.17 19.26 -21.96
C PHE A 218 -0.76 20.65 -22.20
N SER A 219 -1.88 20.98 -21.53
CA SER A 219 -2.48 22.30 -21.65
C SER A 219 -1.51 23.41 -21.27
N THR A 220 -0.85 23.27 -20.12
CA THR A 220 0.05 24.30 -19.61
C THR A 220 1.32 24.40 -20.45
N LEU A 221 1.97 23.27 -20.76
CA LEU A 221 3.25 23.31 -21.47
C LEU A 221 3.10 23.77 -22.94
N ILE A 222 2.03 23.37 -23.63
CA ILE A 222 1.73 23.89 -24.97
C ILE A 222 1.30 25.36 -24.91
N GLY A 223 0.62 25.77 -23.84
CA GLY A 223 0.23 27.16 -23.61
C GLY A 223 1.42 28.10 -23.40
N GLU A 224 2.47 27.63 -22.71
CA GLU A 224 3.73 28.38 -22.52
C GLU A 224 4.61 28.39 -23.78
N ASP A 225 4.77 27.23 -24.43
CA ASP A 225 5.54 27.07 -25.65
C ASP A 225 4.75 26.28 -26.70
N GLY A 226 4.10 27.01 -27.61
CA GLY A 226 3.31 26.45 -28.70
C GLY A 226 4.12 25.62 -29.71
N ALA A 227 5.46 25.65 -29.65
CA ALA A 227 6.35 24.81 -30.46
C ALA A 227 6.74 23.49 -29.75
N MET A 228 6.33 23.30 -28.49
CA MET A 228 6.74 22.12 -27.73
C MET A 228 6.19 20.83 -28.33
N THR A 229 7.10 19.89 -28.61
CA THR A 229 6.71 18.58 -29.14
C THR A 229 6.13 17.68 -28.05
N ARG A 230 5.24 16.76 -28.44
CA ARG A 230 4.68 15.76 -27.50
C ARG A 230 5.76 14.92 -26.83
N SER A 231 6.85 14.64 -27.55
CA SER A 231 8.00 13.90 -27.03
C SER A 231 8.76 14.69 -25.96
N ALA A 232 8.89 16.01 -26.12
CA ALA A 232 9.50 16.87 -25.09
C ALA A 232 8.64 16.93 -23.82
N ILE A 233 7.31 17.07 -23.98
CA ILE A 233 6.36 17.00 -22.85
C ILE A 233 6.47 15.64 -22.13
N LEU A 234 6.53 14.55 -22.89
CA LEU A 234 6.70 13.22 -22.33
C LEU A 234 8.01 13.11 -21.54
N GLN A 235 9.12 13.63 -22.07
CA GLN A 235 10.39 13.63 -21.34
C GLN A 235 10.31 14.43 -20.05
N ILE A 236 9.57 15.55 -20.01
CA ILE A 236 9.32 16.29 -18.76
C ILE A 236 8.53 15.44 -17.77
N MET A 237 7.46 14.77 -18.22
CA MET A 237 6.64 13.90 -17.38
C MET A 237 7.40 12.64 -16.91
N GLN A 238 8.35 12.16 -17.71
CA GLN A 238 9.20 11.00 -17.43
C GLN A 238 10.48 11.36 -16.67
N LYS A 239 10.85 12.64 -16.57
CA LYS A 239 11.90 13.13 -15.69
C LYS A 239 11.40 13.00 -14.25
N SER A 240 11.46 11.78 -13.78
CA SER A 240 11.47 11.44 -12.37
C SER A 240 12.77 12.00 -11.83
N GLY A 241 12.73 13.14 -11.13
CA GLY A 241 13.78 13.43 -10.15
C GLY A 241 13.99 12.21 -9.23
N PRO A 242 15.09 12.18 -8.45
CA PRO A 242 15.36 11.09 -7.51
C PRO A 242 14.09 10.68 -6.73
N GLY A 243 13.72 9.40 -6.77
CA GLY A 243 12.52 8.85 -6.11
C GLY A 243 11.15 9.24 -6.72
N SER A 244 11.04 9.46 -8.03
CA SER A 244 9.78 9.87 -8.71
C SER A 244 9.22 11.22 -8.23
N THR A 245 10.09 12.09 -7.74
CA THR A 245 9.73 13.39 -7.13
C THR A 245 9.43 14.48 -8.16
N GLY A 246 9.99 14.36 -9.37
CA GLY A 246 10.00 15.43 -10.38
C GLY A 246 8.61 15.92 -10.79
N LEU A 247 7.71 15.04 -11.24
CA LEU A 247 6.39 15.51 -11.69
C LEU A 247 5.61 16.17 -10.55
N THR A 248 5.46 15.48 -9.43
CA THR A 248 4.58 15.90 -8.33
C THR A 248 5.13 17.09 -7.56
N PHE A 249 6.41 17.10 -7.21
CA PHE A 249 6.97 18.08 -6.28
C PHE A 249 7.76 19.20 -6.98
N THR A 250 8.18 19.00 -8.23
CA THR A 250 8.81 20.06 -9.04
C THR A 250 7.80 20.69 -9.99
N TRP A 251 7.13 19.88 -10.80
CA TRP A 251 6.33 20.40 -11.92
C TRP A 251 4.91 20.80 -11.56
N ILE A 252 4.18 20.05 -10.72
CA ILE A 252 2.79 20.41 -10.40
C ILE A 252 2.63 21.85 -9.85
N PRO A 253 3.47 22.32 -8.90
CA PRO A 253 3.40 23.72 -8.46
C PRO A 253 3.65 24.72 -9.59
N VAL A 254 4.58 24.42 -10.49
CA VAL A 254 4.90 25.23 -11.67
C VAL A 254 3.73 25.25 -12.66
N LEU A 255 3.13 24.11 -12.92
CA LEU A 255 2.02 24.01 -13.85
C LEU A 255 0.81 24.80 -13.35
N PHE A 256 0.58 24.83 -12.04
CA PHE A 256 -0.49 25.60 -11.44
C PHE A 256 -0.20 27.10 -11.34
N SER A 257 1.05 27.56 -11.37
CA SER A 257 1.36 29.00 -11.29
C SER A 257 0.73 29.80 -12.43
N ASN A 258 0.52 29.16 -13.58
CA ASN A 258 -0.11 29.75 -14.77
C ASN A 258 -1.57 30.18 -14.58
N PHE A 259 -2.20 29.79 -13.47
CA PHE A 259 -3.59 30.16 -13.16
C PHE A 259 -3.71 31.18 -12.02
N GLY A 260 -2.61 31.85 -11.66
CA GLY A 260 -2.58 32.89 -10.62
C GLY A 260 -3.13 32.39 -9.28
N THR A 261 -4.04 33.16 -8.67
CA THR A 261 -4.66 32.81 -7.37
C THR A 261 -5.45 31.50 -7.42
N LEU A 262 -6.15 31.24 -8.52
CA LEU A 262 -6.88 29.97 -8.69
C LEU A 262 -5.90 28.79 -8.73
N GLY A 263 -4.74 28.99 -9.34
CA GLY A 263 -3.64 28.03 -9.36
C GLY A 263 -3.18 27.60 -7.97
N ARG A 264 -3.02 28.54 -7.05
CA ARG A 264 -2.70 28.25 -5.64
C ARG A 264 -3.75 27.38 -4.97
N VAL A 265 -5.03 27.68 -5.19
CA VAL A 265 -6.14 26.88 -4.64
C VAL A 265 -6.11 25.46 -5.21
N LEU A 266 -5.91 25.31 -6.52
CA LEU A 266 -5.82 24.01 -7.17
C LEU A 266 -4.61 23.20 -6.69
N CYS A 267 -3.46 23.84 -6.53
CA CYS A 267 -2.25 23.23 -5.98
C CYS A 267 -2.47 22.76 -4.54
N ALA A 268 -3.08 23.60 -3.69
CA ALA A 268 -3.45 23.22 -2.33
C ALA A 268 -4.43 22.03 -2.31
N LEU A 269 -5.48 22.06 -3.14
CA LEU A 269 -6.43 20.95 -3.24
C LEU A 269 -5.76 19.66 -3.73
N PHE A 270 -4.83 19.74 -4.68
CA PHE A 270 -4.06 18.61 -5.16
C PHE A 270 -3.22 17.96 -4.06
N PHE A 271 -2.43 18.74 -3.32
CA PHE A 271 -1.65 18.19 -2.21
C PHE A 271 -2.51 17.74 -1.04
N LEU A 272 -3.66 18.39 -0.79
CA LEU A 272 -4.63 17.91 0.19
C LEU A 272 -5.20 16.55 -0.20
N CYS A 273 -5.49 16.34 -1.48
CA CYS A 273 -5.90 15.05 -2.03
C CYS A 273 -4.82 13.98 -1.79
N LEU A 274 -3.55 14.29 -2.07
CA LEU A 274 -2.42 13.38 -1.80
C LEU A 274 -2.25 13.09 -0.31
N ILE A 275 -2.44 14.07 0.57
CA ILE A 275 -2.44 13.85 2.03
C ILE A 275 -3.55 12.87 2.39
N PHE A 276 -4.80 13.06 1.93
CA PHE A 276 -5.90 12.16 2.26
C PHE A 276 -5.70 10.73 1.71
N ALA A 277 -5.19 10.61 0.48
CA ALA A 277 -4.81 9.33 -0.11
C ALA A 277 -3.71 8.63 0.71
N GLY A 278 -2.68 9.39 1.06
CA GLY A 278 -1.55 8.92 1.85
C GLY A 278 -1.95 8.49 3.26
N LEU A 279 -2.72 9.32 3.96
CA LEU A 279 -3.10 9.09 5.35
C LEU A 279 -4.03 7.88 5.50
N SER A 280 -5.01 7.73 4.60
CA SER A 280 -5.89 6.54 4.57
C SER A 280 -5.10 5.25 4.35
N SER A 281 -4.10 5.27 3.46
CA SER A 281 -3.21 4.13 3.19
C SER A 281 -2.27 3.84 4.37
N LEU A 282 -1.68 4.88 4.97
CA LEU A 282 -0.79 4.74 6.12
C LEU A 282 -1.55 4.16 7.32
N LEU A 283 -2.75 4.66 7.63
CA LEU A 283 -3.61 4.10 8.69
C LEU A 283 -3.81 2.59 8.50
N ALA A 284 -4.07 2.17 7.26
CA ALA A 284 -4.31 0.79 6.91
C ALA A 284 -3.06 -0.09 7.08
N ASN A 285 -1.90 0.40 6.64
CA ASN A 285 -0.62 -0.31 6.80
C ASN A 285 -0.22 -0.44 8.28
N ILE A 286 -0.33 0.62 9.07
CA ILE A 286 0.00 0.58 10.50
C ILE A 286 -0.89 -0.41 11.25
N GLN A 287 -2.16 -0.50 10.87
CA GLN A 287 -3.10 -1.41 11.50
C GLN A 287 -2.68 -2.89 11.37
N VAL A 288 -1.94 -3.28 10.33
CA VAL A 288 -1.46 -4.66 10.13
C VAL A 288 -0.59 -5.12 11.29
N TYR A 289 0.43 -4.33 11.65
CA TYR A 289 1.36 -4.69 12.71
C TYR A 289 0.88 -4.29 14.11
N VAL A 290 -0.04 -3.32 14.24
CA VAL A 290 -0.80 -3.12 15.49
C VAL A 290 -1.65 -4.35 15.81
N LEU A 291 -2.31 -4.94 14.81
CA LEU A 291 -3.12 -6.15 15.00
C LEU A 291 -2.24 -7.33 15.43
N ALA A 292 -1.08 -7.51 14.79
CA ALA A 292 -0.12 -8.55 15.14
C ALA A 292 0.41 -8.38 16.58
N ALA A 293 0.72 -7.15 17.00
CA ALA A 293 1.16 -6.87 18.38
C ALA A 293 0.05 -7.15 19.42
N LYS A 294 -1.20 -6.77 19.12
CA LYS A 294 -2.36 -7.07 19.99
C LYS A 294 -2.55 -8.58 20.16
N GLU A 295 -2.28 -9.36 19.12
CA GLU A 295 -2.42 -10.80 19.13
C GLU A 295 -1.33 -11.55 19.91
N ILE A 296 -0.24 -10.90 20.30
CA ILE A 296 0.73 -11.46 21.25
C ILE A 296 0.52 -10.94 22.68
N GLY A 297 -0.61 -10.28 22.94
CA GLY A 297 -1.03 -9.81 24.26
C GLY A 297 -0.68 -8.35 24.58
N VAL A 298 -0.17 -7.58 23.62
CA VAL A 298 0.13 -6.15 23.84
C VAL A 298 -1.18 -5.34 23.91
N PRO A 299 -1.41 -4.54 24.96
CA PRO A 299 -2.59 -3.67 25.04
C PRO A 299 -2.66 -2.67 23.88
N HIS A 300 -3.88 -2.34 23.42
CA HIS A 300 -4.11 -1.49 22.23
C HIS A 300 -3.30 -0.19 22.22
N ARG A 301 -3.32 0.58 23.32
CA ARG A 301 -2.58 1.86 23.40
C ARG A 301 -1.07 1.67 23.27
N ILE A 302 -0.52 0.63 23.91
CA ILE A 302 0.91 0.33 23.83
C ILE A 302 1.26 -0.13 22.41
N ALA A 303 0.44 -1.00 21.82
CA ALA A 303 0.63 -1.48 20.45
C ALA A 303 0.64 -0.33 19.44
N VAL A 304 -0.29 0.63 19.56
CA VAL A 304 -0.33 1.82 18.69
C VAL A 304 0.90 2.71 18.93
N THR A 305 1.21 3.07 20.18
CA THR A 305 2.35 3.94 20.48
C THR A 305 3.68 3.33 20.03
N SER A 306 3.93 2.04 20.33
CA SER A 306 5.15 1.36 19.91
C SER A 306 5.25 1.27 18.39
N SER A 307 4.12 1.05 17.71
CA SER A 307 4.02 0.97 16.26
C SER A 307 4.35 2.30 15.57
N LEU A 308 3.82 3.40 16.10
CA LEU A 308 4.09 4.76 15.61
C LEU A 308 5.55 5.17 15.86
N LEU A 309 6.07 4.91 17.06
CA LEU A 309 7.46 5.22 17.40
C LEU A 309 8.45 4.41 16.56
N ALA A 310 8.18 3.12 16.32
CA ALA A 310 9.00 2.28 15.46
C ALA A 310 8.94 2.75 13.99
N CYS A 311 7.75 3.08 13.49
CA CYS A 311 7.55 3.63 12.15
C CYS A 311 8.32 4.95 11.96
N PHE A 312 8.26 5.85 12.94
CA PHE A 312 9.06 7.07 12.96
C PHE A 312 10.57 6.79 12.95
N ALA A 313 11.04 5.96 13.89
CA ALA A 313 12.46 5.69 14.06
C ALA A 313 13.09 5.02 12.83
N VAL A 314 12.38 4.09 12.19
CA VAL A 314 12.84 3.39 10.98
C VAL A 314 12.70 4.27 9.73
N GLY A 315 11.70 5.17 9.68
CA GLY A 315 11.56 6.13 8.59
C GLY A 315 12.50 7.34 8.68
N LEU A 316 13.06 7.61 9.87
CA LEU A 316 13.91 8.76 10.12
C LEU A 316 15.14 8.84 9.18
N PRO A 317 15.89 7.74 8.91
CA PRO A 317 16.95 7.75 7.91
C PRO A 317 16.47 8.20 6.51
N SER A 318 15.29 7.74 6.07
CA SER A 318 14.68 8.14 4.80
C SER A 318 14.24 9.61 4.78
N ALA A 319 13.91 10.19 5.94
CA ALA A 319 13.63 11.62 6.06
C ALA A 319 14.91 12.48 6.00
N ILE A 320 16.05 11.95 6.46
CA ILE A 320 17.32 12.69 6.49
C ILE A 320 18.05 12.59 5.14
N LYS A 321 17.97 11.44 4.46
CA LYS A 321 18.69 11.17 3.21
C LYS A 321 17.77 10.58 2.15
N LEU A 322 17.70 11.25 1.00
CA LEU A 322 16.87 10.83 -0.11
C LEU A 322 17.31 9.48 -0.68
N GLU A 323 18.61 9.20 -0.71
CA GLU A 323 19.15 7.93 -1.21
C GLU A 323 18.69 6.73 -0.35
N VAL A 324 18.49 6.96 0.95
CA VAL A 324 17.93 5.95 1.85
C VAL A 324 16.46 5.73 1.58
N LEU A 325 15.70 6.80 1.28
CA LEU A 325 14.31 6.67 0.88
C LEU A 325 14.18 5.86 -0.41
N GLU A 326 14.99 6.17 -1.43
CA GLU A 326 15.01 5.44 -2.69
C GLU A 326 15.36 3.96 -2.51
N ASN A 327 16.38 3.66 -1.71
CA ASN A 327 16.72 2.29 -1.36
C ASN A 327 15.55 1.56 -0.69
N GLN A 328 14.92 2.17 0.32
CA GLN A 328 13.85 1.52 1.06
C GLN A 328 12.59 1.32 0.20
N ASP A 329 12.24 2.29 -0.66
CA ASP A 329 11.13 2.17 -1.60
C ASP A 329 11.37 1.03 -2.60
N ASN A 330 12.58 0.95 -3.15
CA ASN A 330 12.98 -0.11 -4.07
C ASN A 330 12.97 -1.49 -3.39
N THR A 331 13.68 -1.63 -2.26
CA THR A 331 13.87 -2.90 -1.54
C THR A 331 12.55 -3.46 -1.04
N TRP A 332 11.75 -2.66 -0.33
CA TRP A 332 10.51 -3.15 0.27
C TRP A 332 9.37 -3.19 -0.73
N GLY A 333 9.50 -2.42 -1.81
CA GLY A 333 8.63 -2.55 -2.94
C GLY A 333 8.67 -3.97 -3.52
N TYR A 334 9.83 -4.49 -3.90
CA TYR A 334 9.89 -5.85 -4.44
C TYR A 334 9.54 -6.94 -3.39
N ALA A 335 9.69 -6.66 -2.10
CA ALA A 335 9.27 -7.57 -1.02
C ALA A 335 7.75 -7.79 -0.98
N LEU A 336 6.96 -6.85 -1.51
CA LEU A 336 5.51 -7.01 -1.70
C LEU A 336 5.20 -8.20 -2.62
N ILE A 337 5.97 -8.38 -3.70
CA ILE A 337 5.77 -9.48 -4.64
C ILE A 337 6.02 -10.83 -3.94
N VAL A 338 7.04 -10.89 -3.08
CA VAL A 338 7.31 -12.06 -2.23
C VAL A 338 6.14 -12.32 -1.28
N SER A 339 5.54 -11.27 -0.70
CA SER A 339 4.36 -11.40 0.17
C SER A 339 3.14 -11.95 -0.58
N GLY A 340 2.93 -11.51 -1.83
CA GLY A 340 1.90 -12.07 -2.72
C GLY A 340 2.13 -13.56 -3.03
N LEU A 341 3.38 -13.95 -3.26
CA LEU A 341 3.76 -15.35 -3.47
C LEU A 341 3.50 -16.20 -2.21
N ILE A 342 3.85 -15.68 -1.03
CA ILE A 342 3.63 -16.36 0.26
C ILE A 342 2.13 -16.63 0.49
N LEU A 343 1.24 -15.68 0.15
CA LEU A 343 -0.23 -15.89 0.18
C LEU A 343 -0.69 -16.99 -0.78
N ALA A 344 -0.15 -17.04 -1.99
CA ALA A 344 -0.47 -18.09 -2.94
C ALA A 344 0.02 -19.47 -2.45
N ILE A 345 1.23 -19.54 -1.88
CA ILE A 345 1.79 -20.77 -1.29
C ILE A 345 0.90 -21.29 -0.16
N LEU A 346 0.32 -20.43 0.68
CA LEU A 346 -0.62 -20.88 1.72
C LEU A 346 -1.82 -21.62 1.12
N VAL A 347 -2.41 -21.10 0.05
CA VAL A 347 -3.55 -21.74 -0.64
C VAL A 347 -3.13 -23.09 -1.22
N VAL A 348 -1.94 -23.17 -1.84
CA VAL A 348 -1.36 -24.41 -2.37
C VAL A 348 -1.14 -25.44 -1.26
N ALA A 349 -0.50 -25.04 -0.16
CA ALA A 349 -0.16 -25.92 0.95
C ALA A 349 -1.40 -26.46 1.69
N TYR A 350 -2.48 -25.68 1.79
CA TYR A 350 -3.70 -26.10 2.48
C TYR A 350 -4.58 -27.08 1.69
N ASN A 351 -4.45 -27.13 0.36
CA ASN A 351 -5.38 -27.70 -0.64
C ASN A 351 -6.28 -26.62 -1.29
N PRO A 352 -5.96 -26.18 -2.52
CA PRO A 352 -6.66 -25.11 -3.22
C PRO A 352 -8.15 -25.38 -3.48
N LEU A 353 -8.51 -26.63 -3.81
CA LEU A 353 -9.90 -27.01 -4.05
C LEU A 353 -10.71 -26.96 -2.75
N ARG A 354 -10.12 -27.41 -1.64
CA ARG A 354 -10.74 -27.28 -0.31
C ARG A 354 -10.85 -25.81 0.10
N PHE A 355 -9.81 -25.00 -0.16
CA PHE A 355 -9.84 -23.55 0.10
C PHE A 355 -11.01 -22.87 -0.60
N LEU A 356 -11.15 -23.11 -1.92
CA LEU A 356 -12.24 -22.54 -2.71
C LEU A 356 -13.62 -22.99 -2.19
N ARG A 357 -13.81 -24.29 -1.97
CA ARG A 357 -15.13 -24.85 -1.58
C ARG A 357 -15.53 -24.44 -0.18
N VAL A 358 -14.62 -24.51 0.80
CA VAL A 358 -14.94 -24.34 2.22
C VAL A 358 -14.82 -22.88 2.64
N ILE A 359 -13.72 -22.22 2.31
CA ILE A 359 -13.36 -20.93 2.91
C ILE A 359 -13.94 -19.77 2.10
N ILE A 360 -13.93 -19.87 0.77
CA ILE A 360 -14.50 -18.85 -0.12
C ILE A 360 -16.00 -19.06 -0.26
N ASN A 361 -16.41 -20.15 -0.93
CA ASN A 361 -17.80 -20.35 -1.35
C ASN A 361 -18.70 -20.86 -0.20
N GLY A 362 -18.19 -21.77 0.64
CA GLY A 362 -19.00 -22.44 1.67
C GLY A 362 -19.16 -21.66 2.99
N PHE A 363 -18.23 -20.74 3.29
CA PHE A 363 -18.27 -19.99 4.55
C PHE A 363 -19.23 -18.80 4.51
N GLY A 364 -19.35 -18.14 3.35
CA GLY A 364 -20.24 -16.99 3.16
C GLY A 364 -21.71 -17.40 3.07
N MET A 365 -22.62 -16.51 3.51
CA MET A 365 -24.07 -16.81 3.49
C MET A 365 -24.79 -16.38 2.20
N SER A 366 -24.34 -15.30 1.55
CA SER A 366 -24.99 -14.76 0.35
C SER A 366 -23.98 -13.97 -0.49
N ASP A 367 -23.19 -14.69 -1.28
CA ASP A 367 -22.17 -14.12 -2.15
C ASP A 367 -22.13 -14.84 -3.50
N TRP A 368 -21.43 -14.26 -4.47
CA TRP A 368 -21.17 -14.90 -5.74
C TRP A 368 -20.23 -16.09 -5.57
N THR A 369 -20.55 -17.17 -6.29
CA THR A 369 -19.74 -18.37 -6.32
C THR A 369 -18.54 -18.16 -7.20
N VAL A 370 -17.36 -18.40 -6.64
CA VAL A 370 -16.10 -18.29 -7.39
C VAL A 370 -15.89 -19.58 -8.17
N PRO A 371 -15.65 -19.50 -9.49
CA PRO A 371 -15.50 -20.68 -10.34
C PRO A 371 -14.17 -21.40 -10.08
N VAL A 372 -14.13 -22.69 -10.42
CA VAL A 372 -12.94 -23.55 -10.21
C VAL A 372 -11.72 -23.05 -10.99
N ILE A 373 -11.89 -22.31 -12.10
CA ILE A 373 -10.77 -21.70 -12.83
C ILE A 373 -9.91 -20.77 -11.95
N TRP A 374 -10.50 -20.16 -10.91
CA TRP A 374 -9.76 -19.38 -9.93
C TRP A 374 -8.64 -20.18 -9.26
N VAL A 375 -8.83 -21.50 -9.06
CA VAL A 375 -7.80 -22.39 -8.53
C VAL A 375 -6.58 -22.41 -9.44
N ALA A 376 -6.76 -22.62 -10.75
CA ALA A 376 -5.64 -22.59 -11.69
C ALA A 376 -4.92 -21.23 -11.70
N ILE A 377 -5.68 -20.14 -11.56
CA ILE A 377 -5.12 -18.79 -11.49
C ILE A 377 -4.25 -18.62 -10.24
N ILE A 378 -4.74 -18.97 -9.05
CA ILE A 378 -4.01 -18.75 -7.80
C ILE A 378 -2.85 -19.74 -7.59
N THR A 379 -2.91 -20.94 -8.19
CA THR A 379 -1.88 -21.97 -7.98
C THR A 379 -0.81 -22.00 -9.07
N VAL A 380 -1.10 -21.52 -10.28
CA VAL A 380 -0.16 -21.55 -11.41
C VAL A 380 0.18 -20.15 -11.88
N ILE A 381 -0.83 -19.37 -12.27
CA ILE A 381 -0.63 -18.07 -12.91
C ILE A 381 -0.01 -17.06 -11.93
N VAL A 382 -0.58 -16.90 -10.73
CA VAL A 382 -0.10 -15.94 -9.74
C VAL A 382 1.33 -16.27 -9.29
N PRO A 383 1.67 -17.50 -8.85
CA PRO A 383 3.05 -17.85 -8.52
C PRO A 383 4.01 -17.67 -9.70
N GLY A 384 3.59 -18.05 -10.92
CA GLY A 384 4.38 -17.88 -12.13
C GLY A 384 4.71 -16.41 -12.41
N ILE A 385 3.72 -15.51 -12.28
CA ILE A 385 3.94 -14.07 -12.41
C ILE A 385 4.87 -13.55 -11.32
N CYS A 386 4.66 -13.91 -10.05
CA CYS A 386 5.54 -13.47 -8.96
C CYS A 386 7.00 -13.90 -9.17
N VAL A 387 7.23 -15.16 -9.53
CA VAL A 387 8.59 -15.69 -9.80
C VAL A 387 9.18 -14.99 -11.01
N PHE A 388 8.42 -14.83 -12.10
CA PHE A 388 8.87 -14.14 -13.29
C PHE A 388 9.27 -12.69 -13.00
N LEU A 389 8.46 -11.93 -12.25
CA LEU A 389 8.75 -10.54 -11.90
C LEU A 389 10.03 -10.42 -11.06
N ILE A 390 10.23 -11.30 -10.08
CA ILE A 390 11.43 -11.29 -9.24
C ILE A 390 12.68 -11.65 -10.06
N VAL A 391 12.61 -12.72 -10.86
CA VAL A 391 13.72 -13.17 -11.70
C VAL A 391 14.07 -12.11 -12.74
N TRP A 392 13.05 -11.53 -13.37
CA TRP A 392 13.27 -10.48 -14.36
C TRP A 392 13.89 -9.25 -13.74
N TRP A 393 13.38 -8.79 -12.60
CA TRP A 393 13.96 -7.65 -11.89
C TRP A 393 15.45 -7.89 -11.59
N ILE A 394 15.82 -9.06 -11.07
CA ILE A 394 17.23 -9.42 -10.83
C ILE A 394 18.02 -9.39 -12.15
N TYR A 395 17.47 -9.95 -13.23
CA TYR A 395 18.13 -9.97 -14.53
C TYR A 395 18.37 -8.56 -15.09
N ASP A 396 17.35 -7.70 -15.07
CA ASP A 396 17.41 -6.33 -15.57
C ASP A 396 18.46 -5.54 -14.77
N TYR A 397 18.47 -5.71 -13.45
CA TYR A 397 19.43 -5.05 -12.58
C TYR A 397 20.88 -5.47 -12.86
N ILE A 398 21.12 -6.78 -13.03
CA ILE A 398 22.44 -7.32 -13.37
C ILE A 398 22.91 -6.85 -14.75
N ARG A 399 21.98 -6.76 -15.70
CA ARG A 399 22.27 -6.35 -17.08
C ARG A 399 22.62 -4.87 -17.17
N ASP A 400 21.86 -4.02 -16.46
CA ASP A 400 21.96 -2.57 -16.58
C ASP A 400 23.02 -1.95 -15.65
N THR A 401 23.50 -2.71 -14.66
CA THR A 401 24.52 -2.26 -13.71
C THR A 401 25.77 -3.13 -13.77
N GLU A 402 26.86 -2.62 -14.36
CA GLU A 402 28.14 -3.35 -14.53
C GLU A 402 28.71 -3.87 -13.20
N HIS A 403 28.52 -3.11 -12.12
CA HIS A 403 28.95 -3.44 -10.75
C HIS A 403 27.76 -3.77 -9.82
N TRP A 404 26.76 -4.52 -10.30
CA TRP A 404 25.57 -4.91 -9.51
C TRP A 404 25.90 -5.63 -8.17
N TYR A 405 27.07 -6.26 -8.08
CA TYR A 405 27.56 -6.99 -6.92
C TYR A 405 28.14 -6.09 -5.83
N GLU A 406 28.43 -4.81 -6.14
CA GLU A 406 28.93 -3.85 -5.17
C GLU A 406 27.79 -3.36 -4.28
N VAL A 407 28.06 -3.29 -2.98
CA VAL A 407 27.07 -2.84 -1.98
C VAL A 407 26.94 -1.32 -2.07
N THR A 408 26.04 -0.86 -2.93
CA THR A 408 25.63 0.56 -3.05
C THR A 408 24.19 0.74 -2.56
N TRP A 409 23.76 1.98 -2.32
CA TRP A 409 22.41 2.27 -1.80
C TRP A 409 21.30 1.64 -2.64
N THR A 410 21.37 1.67 -3.96
CA THR A 410 20.28 1.16 -4.80
C THR A 410 20.52 -0.23 -5.36
N SER A 411 21.71 -0.84 -5.15
CA SER A 411 22.09 -2.13 -5.75
C SER A 411 21.15 -3.29 -5.40
N ALA A 412 20.96 -4.21 -6.34
CA ALA A 412 20.27 -5.48 -6.09
C ALA A 412 20.92 -6.27 -4.94
N THR A 413 22.25 -6.19 -4.81
CA THR A 413 22.98 -6.85 -3.71
C THR A 413 22.55 -6.31 -2.35
N SER A 414 22.41 -4.99 -2.19
CA SER A 414 21.88 -4.39 -0.96
C SER A 414 20.46 -4.87 -0.65
N THR A 415 19.56 -4.86 -1.64
CA THR A 415 18.19 -5.38 -1.47
C THR A 415 18.17 -6.83 -1.02
N LEU A 416 18.98 -7.71 -1.64
CA LEU A 416 19.06 -9.12 -1.28
C LEU A 416 19.65 -9.33 0.12
N ILE A 417 20.66 -8.55 0.51
CA ILE A 417 21.24 -8.59 1.86
C ILE A 417 20.21 -8.14 2.89
N GLU A 418 19.50 -7.03 2.66
CA GLU A 418 18.46 -6.52 3.56
C GLU A 418 17.36 -7.57 3.75
N TRP A 419 16.88 -8.18 2.66
CA TRP A 419 15.90 -9.26 2.73
C TRP A 419 16.42 -10.46 3.50
N LEU A 420 17.67 -10.88 3.26
CA LEU A 420 18.27 -12.01 3.95
C LEU A 420 18.41 -11.75 5.45
N VAL A 421 18.83 -10.55 5.84
CA VAL A 421 18.95 -10.14 7.25
C VAL A 421 17.59 -10.20 7.93
N VAL A 422 16.56 -9.60 7.32
CA VAL A 422 15.21 -9.58 7.87
C VAL A 422 14.60 -10.98 7.92
N LEU A 423 14.73 -11.76 6.84
CA LEU A 423 14.24 -13.14 6.79
C LEU A 423 14.89 -13.99 7.90
N THR A 424 16.21 -13.89 8.03
CA THR A 424 16.97 -14.60 9.07
C THR A 424 16.50 -14.18 10.46
N ALA A 425 16.31 -12.89 10.71
CA ALA A 425 15.81 -12.39 11.98
C ALA A 425 14.42 -12.93 12.32
N ILE A 426 13.47 -12.89 11.37
CA ILE A 426 12.10 -13.39 11.58
C ILE A 426 12.10 -14.90 11.84
N VAL A 427 12.91 -15.67 11.09
CA VAL A 427 13.03 -17.12 11.29
C VAL A 427 13.64 -17.43 12.66
N ILE A 428 14.70 -16.73 13.06
CA ILE A 428 15.31 -16.89 14.39
C ILE A 428 14.30 -16.56 15.49
N ILE A 429 13.58 -15.43 15.38
CA ILE A 429 12.53 -15.04 16.34
C ILE A 429 11.49 -16.16 16.45
N ASN A 430 11.03 -16.71 15.32
CA ASN A 430 10.07 -17.80 15.32
C ASN A 430 10.63 -19.05 16.03
N LEU A 431 11.86 -19.46 15.74
CA LEU A 431 12.53 -20.60 16.38
C LEU A 431 12.72 -20.40 17.89
N VAL A 432 13.06 -19.18 18.31
CA VAL A 432 13.20 -18.82 19.74
C VAL A 432 11.84 -18.90 20.43
N VAL A 433 10.77 -18.37 19.83
CA VAL A 433 9.42 -18.44 20.40
C VAL A 433 8.96 -19.90 20.52
N LEU A 434 9.23 -20.74 19.51
CA LEU A 434 8.95 -22.19 19.55
C LEU A 434 9.71 -22.94 20.66
N ARG A 435 10.87 -22.44 21.09
CA ARG A 435 11.67 -23.03 22.17
C ARG A 435 11.28 -22.50 23.55
N VAL A 436 11.10 -21.18 23.69
CA VAL A 436 11.01 -20.50 24.99
C VAL A 436 9.57 -20.19 25.41
N LYS A 437 8.68 -19.89 24.46
CA LYS A 437 7.30 -19.44 24.75
C LYS A 437 6.29 -20.12 23.83
N ARG A 438 6.25 -21.47 23.86
CA ARG A 438 5.27 -22.26 23.09
C ARG A 438 3.82 -21.81 23.33
N ASP A 439 3.52 -21.40 24.55
CA ASP A 439 2.18 -20.99 24.96
C ASP A 439 1.77 -19.60 24.45
N LEU A 440 2.71 -18.79 23.93
CA LEU A 440 2.44 -17.47 23.37
C LEU A 440 1.36 -17.55 22.29
N TYR A 441 1.45 -18.58 21.46
CA TYR A 441 0.47 -18.82 20.40
C TYR A 441 -0.72 -19.68 20.86
N VAL A 442 -0.56 -20.51 21.90
CA VAL A 442 -1.67 -21.37 22.38
C VAL A 442 -2.76 -20.54 23.05
N LYS A 443 -2.40 -19.49 23.81
CA LYS A 443 -3.38 -18.61 24.47
C LYS A 443 -4.25 -17.83 23.47
N THR A 444 -3.79 -17.66 22.24
CA THR A 444 -4.43 -16.84 21.21
C THR A 444 -5.27 -17.64 20.21
N LYS A 445 -5.51 -18.94 20.48
CA LYS A 445 -6.36 -19.84 19.67
C LYS A 445 -7.86 -19.45 19.60
N ARG A 446 -8.33 -18.52 20.44
CA ARG A 446 -9.76 -18.44 20.80
C ARG A 446 -10.70 -17.76 19.81
N PHE A 447 -10.20 -17.14 18.74
CA PHE A 447 -11.04 -16.32 17.85
C PHE A 447 -10.99 -16.77 16.40
N GLY A 448 -12.16 -16.82 15.75
CA GLY A 448 -12.36 -17.18 14.35
C GLY A 448 -12.22 -18.68 14.05
N ALA A 449 -12.58 -19.08 12.83
CA ALA A 449 -12.57 -20.48 12.41
C ALA A 449 -11.13 -21.03 12.33
N ASP A 450 -10.99 -22.33 12.59
CA ASP A 450 -9.79 -23.13 12.39
C ASP A 450 -9.99 -24.00 11.13
N PRO A 451 -9.19 -23.82 10.06
CA PRO A 451 -9.37 -24.50 8.78
C PRO A 451 -9.30 -26.04 8.85
N HIS A 452 -8.78 -26.58 9.95
CA HIS A 452 -8.70 -28.02 10.18
C HIS A 452 -9.81 -28.56 11.10
N ASP A 453 -10.63 -27.70 11.70
CA ASP A 453 -11.71 -28.05 12.61
C ASP A 453 -13.07 -27.46 12.15
N PRO A 454 -13.91 -28.27 11.47
CA PRO A 454 -15.22 -27.83 10.96
C PRO A 454 -16.20 -27.35 12.04
N GLU A 455 -16.06 -27.78 13.29
CA GLU A 455 -16.97 -27.36 14.37
C GLU A 455 -16.86 -25.86 14.67
N THR A 456 -15.73 -25.26 14.30
CA THR A 456 -15.48 -23.83 14.47
C THR A 456 -16.17 -22.96 13.42
N TYR A 457 -16.73 -23.55 12.35
CA TYR A 457 -17.25 -22.78 11.20
C TYR A 457 -18.61 -22.13 11.48
N THR A 458 -19.36 -22.70 12.41
CA THR A 458 -20.73 -22.27 12.76
C THR A 458 -20.78 -21.35 13.97
N LYS A 459 -19.72 -21.30 14.78
CA LYS A 459 -19.62 -20.44 15.96
C LYS A 459 -19.37 -18.99 15.52
N GLU A 460 -20.44 -18.20 15.39
CA GLU A 460 -20.29 -16.75 15.19
C GLU A 460 -19.79 -16.10 16.50
N PRO A 461 -18.78 -15.23 16.44
CA PRO A 461 -18.50 -14.34 17.54
C PRO A 461 -19.65 -13.33 17.68
N VAL A 462 -20.31 -13.31 18.84
CA VAL A 462 -21.34 -12.34 19.19
C VAL A 462 -20.68 -10.98 19.50
N VAL A 463 -20.97 -9.96 18.71
CA VAL A 463 -20.54 -8.59 19.02
C VAL A 463 -21.54 -7.97 19.99
N VAL A 464 -21.13 -7.65 21.22
CA VAL A 464 -21.96 -6.93 22.21
C VAL A 464 -21.25 -5.63 22.57
N GLY A 465 -21.75 -4.52 22.03
CA GLY A 465 -21.14 -3.19 22.18
C GLY A 465 -19.78 -3.10 21.48
N ASP A 466 -18.79 -2.53 22.16
CA ASP A 466 -17.42 -2.31 21.64
C ASP A 466 -16.56 -3.57 21.69
N LYS A 467 -17.15 -4.74 21.99
CA LYS A 467 -16.43 -5.95 22.35
C LYS A 467 -16.89 -7.12 21.49
N ILE A 468 -15.94 -7.85 20.91
CA ILE A 468 -16.20 -9.11 20.21
C ILE A 468 -16.18 -10.23 21.25
N TRP A 469 -17.32 -10.88 21.49
CA TRP A 469 -17.49 -12.04 22.36
C TRP A 469 -17.61 -13.30 21.52
N VAL A 470 -17.26 -14.46 22.07
CA VAL A 470 -17.61 -15.78 21.49
C VAL A 470 -18.64 -16.39 22.43
N ALA A 471 -19.70 -16.98 21.87
CA ALA A 471 -20.66 -17.73 22.68
C ALA A 471 -19.98 -18.99 23.24
N GLU A 472 -19.98 -19.08 24.57
CA GLU A 472 -19.56 -20.16 25.48
C GLU A 472 -18.10 -20.23 25.96
N ASP A 473 -18.01 -20.59 27.25
CA ASP A 473 -16.91 -20.61 28.23
C ASP A 473 -16.44 -19.27 28.84
N SER A 474 -16.77 -19.16 30.13
CA SER A 474 -16.79 -18.04 31.07
C SER A 474 -15.46 -17.35 31.40
N ASN A 475 -14.49 -17.36 30.50
CA ASN A 475 -13.20 -16.69 30.70
C ASN A 475 -12.66 -16.13 29.37
N CYS A 476 -13.23 -15.05 28.83
CA CYS A 476 -12.75 -14.46 27.57
C CYS A 476 -12.12 -13.07 27.72
N SER A 477 -10.92 -12.90 27.13
CA SER A 477 -10.24 -11.63 26.93
C SER A 477 -10.93 -10.83 25.82
N VAL A 478 -11.29 -9.60 26.13
CA VAL A 478 -12.05 -8.69 25.28
C VAL A 478 -11.16 -8.04 24.20
N ARG A 479 -11.59 -8.08 22.94
CA ARG A 479 -11.09 -7.17 21.90
C ARG A 479 -12.00 -5.94 21.87
N THR A 480 -11.48 -4.78 22.28
CA THR A 480 -12.16 -3.50 22.04
C THR A 480 -12.01 -3.12 20.55
N LEU A 481 -13.15 -2.81 19.92
CA LEU A 481 -13.28 -2.25 18.56
C LEU A 481 -12.50 -0.94 18.40
#